data_AF-A0A836H3A0-F1
#
_entry.id   AF-A0A836H3A0-F1
#
_cell.length_a   1.000
_cell.length_b   1.000
_cell.length_c   1.000
_cell.angle_alpha   90.00
_cell.angle_beta   90.00
_cell.angle_gamma   90.00
#
_symmetry.space_group_name_H-M   'P 1'
#
loop_
_entity.id
_entity.type
_entity.pdbx_description
1 polymer ?
#
loop_
_entity_poly.entity_id
_entity_poly.type
_entity_poly.pdbx_seq_one_letter_code
_entity_poly.pdbx_strand_id
1 'polypeptide(L)'
;MSITEETPVDAHALLPDAKIRALLDELDAFFSKGSNTDRLRQFIEENDDTFSLVTSEDKLNTNTEASLRLYQLFQKYAVLVENIIEDFVATKKTRDEALLRSLASAIQDEWKSPNTAYRCVCTSYIVASMDYNDFLELAEDLYSMTHYQMFIDEEDDSEEDDSEDVVDGTSAGGNSLGDTYLH
;
A
#
# COMPACT_ATOMS: atom_id res chain seq x y z
N MET A 1 -29.06 40.78 42.68
CA MET A 1 -28.20 39.61 42.93
C MET A 1 -28.60 38.54 41.94
N SER A 2 -27.85 38.42 40.84
CA SER A 2 -27.92 37.27 39.95
C SER A 2 -26.50 36.74 39.85
N ILE A 3 -26.31 35.56 40.40
CA ILE A 3 -25.05 34.81 40.35
C ILE A 3 -25.10 34.05 39.05
N THR A 4 -24.29 34.43 38.08
CA THR A 4 -24.03 33.62 36.90
C THR A 4 -23.02 32.57 37.33
N GLU A 5 -23.48 31.34 37.59
CA GLU A 5 -22.61 30.16 37.66
C GLU A 5 -22.04 29.92 36.25
N GLU A 6 -20.81 30.37 36.03
CA GLU A 6 -19.99 29.82 34.96
C GLU A 6 -19.56 28.41 35.40
N THR A 7 -20.14 27.42 34.74
CA THR A 7 -19.70 26.03 34.80
C THR A 7 -18.29 25.95 34.19
N PRO A 8 -17.32 25.28 34.83
CA PRO A 8 -16.00 25.12 34.25
C PRO A 8 -16.11 24.14 33.09
N VAL A 9 -15.92 24.65 31.88
CA VAL A 9 -15.63 23.83 30.70
C VAL A 9 -14.40 23.01 31.04
N ASP A 10 -14.54 21.70 30.98
CA ASP A 10 -13.53 20.70 31.28
C ASP A 10 -12.30 20.91 30.37
N ALA A 11 -11.37 21.74 30.84
CA ALA A 11 -10.07 21.93 30.24
C ALA A 11 -9.20 20.74 30.65
N HIS A 12 -9.54 19.55 30.17
CA HIS A 12 -8.62 18.42 30.14
C HIS A 12 -7.41 18.84 29.31
N ALA A 13 -6.36 19.25 30.00
CA ALA A 13 -5.21 19.92 29.42
C ALA A 13 -4.58 19.07 28.29
N LEU A 14 -4.81 19.48 27.04
CA LEU A 14 -4.04 19.02 25.89
C LEU A 14 -2.56 19.34 26.14
N LEU A 15 -1.67 18.43 25.76
CA LEU A 15 -0.24 18.69 25.80
C LEU A 15 0.08 19.94 24.96
N PRO A 16 1.05 20.79 25.36
CA PRO A 16 1.53 21.86 24.50
C PRO A 16 1.97 21.33 23.14
N ASP A 17 1.65 22.03 22.04
CA ASP A 17 1.94 21.61 20.66
C ASP A 17 3.38 21.10 20.44
N ALA A 18 4.37 21.75 21.08
CA ALA A 18 5.77 21.34 20.99
C ALA A 18 6.02 19.94 21.58
N LYS A 19 5.34 19.57 22.67
CA LYS A 19 5.41 18.24 23.27
C LYS A 19 4.68 17.20 22.43
N ILE A 20 3.57 17.58 21.81
CA ILE A 20 2.82 16.72 20.90
C ILE A 20 3.68 16.37 19.67
N ARG A 21 4.32 17.37 19.06
CA ARG A 21 5.24 17.15 17.93
C ARG A 21 6.41 16.27 18.32
N ALA A 22 7.04 16.52 19.47
CA ALA A 22 8.13 15.69 19.96
C ALA A 22 7.68 14.23 20.20
N LEU A 23 6.46 14.02 20.71
CA LEU A 23 5.92 12.69 20.93
C LEU A 23 5.67 11.95 19.60
N LEU A 24 5.21 12.67 18.57
CA LEU A 24 5.00 12.13 17.23
C LEU A 24 6.35 11.78 16.56
N ASP A 25 7.35 12.65 16.68
CA ASP A 25 8.72 12.37 16.21
C ASP A 25 9.32 11.15 16.94
N GLU A 26 9.05 10.99 18.24
CA GLU A 26 9.45 9.81 19.02
C GLU A 26 8.73 8.53 18.58
N LEU A 27 7.45 8.62 18.20
CA LEU A 27 6.67 7.50 17.67
C LEU A 27 7.19 7.09 16.30
N ASP A 28 7.43 8.05 15.41
CA ASP A 28 7.96 7.81 14.07
C ASP A 28 9.34 7.15 14.12
N ALA A 29 10.22 7.65 14.99
CA ALA A 29 11.51 7.03 15.27
C ALA A 29 11.38 5.62 15.86
N PHE A 30 10.32 5.35 16.64
CA PHE A 30 10.05 4.01 17.16
C PHE A 30 9.59 3.06 16.06
N PHE A 31 8.67 3.48 15.21
CA PHE A 31 8.21 2.72 14.03
C PHE A 31 9.37 2.39 13.08
N SER A 32 10.28 3.35 12.89
CA SER A 32 11.45 3.21 12.01
C SER A 32 12.57 2.33 12.57
N LYS A 33 12.42 1.75 13.76
CA LYS A 33 13.40 0.79 14.29
C LYS A 33 13.39 -0.48 13.46
N GLY A 34 14.57 -1.04 13.20
CA GLY A 34 14.76 -2.28 12.43
C GLY A 34 13.81 -3.42 12.85
N SER A 35 13.62 -3.62 14.16
CA SER A 35 12.72 -4.65 14.69
C SER A 35 11.25 -4.45 14.30
N ASN A 36 10.79 -3.21 14.15
CA ASN A 36 9.40 -2.90 13.79
C ASN A 36 9.22 -2.88 12.27
N THR A 37 10.19 -2.35 11.54
CA THR A 37 10.20 -2.44 10.07
C THR A 37 10.29 -3.89 9.61
N ASP A 38 11.02 -4.76 10.31
CA ASP A 38 11.08 -6.20 10.02
C ASP A 38 9.74 -6.89 10.27
N ARG A 39 9.00 -6.50 11.32
CA ARG A 39 7.64 -7.03 11.57
C ARG A 39 6.69 -6.67 10.44
N LEU A 40 6.74 -5.42 9.97
CA LEU A 40 5.94 -4.96 8.82
C LEU A 40 6.34 -5.70 7.54
N ARG A 41 7.64 -5.84 7.28
CA ARG A 41 8.15 -6.59 6.12
C ARG A 41 7.70 -8.06 6.17
N GLN A 42 7.87 -8.74 7.29
CA GLN A 42 7.45 -10.12 7.47
C GLN A 42 5.94 -10.28 7.24
N PHE A 43 5.13 -9.34 7.75
CA PHE A 43 3.69 -9.34 7.51
C PHE A 43 3.35 -9.23 6.03
N ILE A 44 4.04 -8.37 5.28
CA ILE A 44 3.86 -8.24 3.83
C ILE A 44 4.22 -9.55 3.12
N GLU A 45 5.40 -10.09 3.40
CA GLU A 45 5.90 -11.34 2.80
C GLU A 45 4.97 -12.54 3.08
N GLU A 46 4.44 -12.66 4.30
CA GLU A 46 3.55 -13.77 4.68
C GLU A 46 2.15 -13.68 4.05
N ASN A 47 1.75 -12.51 3.57
CA ASN A 47 0.41 -12.27 3.04
C ASN A 47 0.42 -11.79 1.58
N ASP A 48 1.54 -11.97 0.88
CA ASP A 48 1.77 -11.49 -0.50
C ASP A 48 0.66 -11.91 -1.47
N ASP A 49 0.26 -13.18 -1.43
CA ASP A 49 -0.86 -13.72 -2.22
C ASP A 49 -2.16 -12.93 -2.00
N THR A 50 -2.43 -12.48 -0.77
CA THR A 50 -3.63 -11.71 -0.45
C THR A 50 -3.48 -10.25 -0.86
N PHE A 51 -2.27 -9.68 -0.77
CA PHE A 51 -1.97 -8.35 -1.29
C PHE A 51 -2.21 -8.28 -2.79
N SER A 52 -1.86 -9.30 -3.57
CA SER A 52 -2.11 -9.31 -5.03
C SER A 52 -3.57 -9.07 -5.42
N LEU A 53 -4.52 -9.43 -4.55
CA LEU A 53 -5.95 -9.27 -4.81
C LEU A 53 -6.37 -7.81 -4.95
N VAL A 54 -5.64 -6.85 -4.36
CA VAL A 54 -5.97 -5.42 -4.46
C VAL A 54 -5.84 -4.88 -5.88
N THR A 55 -5.02 -5.52 -6.72
CA THR A 55 -4.84 -5.16 -8.13
C THR A 55 -5.88 -5.80 -9.05
N SER A 56 -6.57 -6.83 -8.55
CA SER A 56 -7.51 -7.66 -9.33
C SER A 56 -8.97 -7.31 -9.03
N GLU A 57 -9.27 -6.80 -7.84
CA GLU A 57 -10.62 -6.40 -7.44
C GLU A 57 -10.94 -5.00 -7.99
N ASP A 58 -11.90 -4.95 -8.91
CA ASP A 58 -12.54 -3.69 -9.30
C ASP A 58 -13.24 -3.11 -8.05
N LYS A 59 -12.94 -1.86 -7.70
CA LYS A 59 -13.05 -1.19 -6.37
C LYS A 59 -14.40 -1.24 -5.61
N LEU A 60 -15.40 -2.02 -6.03
CA LEU A 60 -16.79 -1.90 -5.57
C LEU A 60 -17.53 -3.21 -5.22
N ASN A 61 -16.94 -4.40 -5.34
CA ASN A 61 -17.67 -5.65 -5.06
C ASN A 61 -17.33 -6.29 -3.71
N THR A 62 -17.87 -5.73 -2.62
CA THR A 62 -17.69 -6.22 -1.24
C THR A 62 -18.26 -7.62 -0.97
N ASN A 63 -18.93 -8.26 -1.93
CA ASN A 63 -19.56 -9.56 -1.79
C ASN A 63 -18.74 -10.72 -2.38
N THR A 64 -17.47 -10.50 -2.70
CA THR A 64 -16.58 -11.55 -3.22
C THR A 64 -15.80 -12.23 -2.10
N GLU A 65 -15.32 -13.44 -2.37
CA GLU A 65 -14.38 -14.12 -1.47
C GLU A 65 -13.07 -13.32 -1.31
N ALA A 66 -12.62 -12.65 -2.37
CA ALA A 66 -11.42 -11.82 -2.34
C ALA A 66 -11.60 -10.60 -1.42
N SER A 67 -12.73 -9.89 -1.50
CA SER A 67 -13.07 -8.82 -0.54
C SER A 67 -13.08 -9.31 0.92
N LEU A 68 -13.58 -10.52 1.18
CA LEU A 68 -13.53 -11.09 2.53
C LEU A 68 -12.09 -11.36 3.00
N ARG A 69 -11.24 -11.90 2.12
CA ARG A 69 -9.82 -12.15 2.43
C ARG A 69 -9.06 -10.84 2.67
N LEU A 70 -9.31 -9.81 1.88
CA LEU A 70 -8.74 -8.47 2.06
C LEU A 70 -9.18 -7.84 3.38
N TYR A 71 -10.45 -7.99 3.76
CA TYR A 71 -10.93 -7.52 5.06
C TYR A 71 -10.29 -8.27 6.24
N GLN A 72 -10.10 -9.60 6.11
CA GLN A 72 -9.35 -10.36 7.12
C GLN A 72 -7.89 -9.92 7.22
N LEU A 73 -7.26 -9.59 6.08
CA LEU A 73 -5.91 -9.04 6.06
C LEU A 73 -5.84 -7.68 6.77
N PHE A 74 -6.80 -6.80 6.51
CA PHE A 74 -6.96 -5.52 7.22
C PHE A 74 -7.05 -5.72 8.74
N GLN A 75 -7.86 -6.68 9.21
CA GLN A 75 -7.96 -6.96 10.65
C GLN A 75 -6.62 -7.41 11.26
N LYS A 76 -5.87 -8.27 10.55
CA LYS A 76 -4.54 -8.69 11.01
C LYS A 76 -3.55 -7.53 11.01
N TYR A 77 -3.61 -6.68 9.99
CA TYR A 77 -2.79 -5.48 9.86
C TYR A 77 -3.08 -4.50 11.02
N ALA A 78 -4.36 -4.28 11.34
CA ALA A 78 -4.76 -3.43 12.46
C ALA A 78 -4.17 -3.92 13.78
N VAL A 79 -4.25 -5.23 14.04
CA VAL A 79 -3.65 -5.85 15.23
C VAL A 79 -2.12 -5.71 15.23
N LEU A 80 -1.45 -5.84 14.09
CA LEU A 80 0.00 -5.65 13.99
C LEU A 80 0.39 -4.22 14.40
N VAL A 81 -0.28 -3.21 13.85
CA VAL A 81 -0.03 -1.81 14.14
C VAL A 81 -0.35 -1.49 15.60
N GLU A 82 -1.47 -1.98 16.12
CA GLU A 82 -1.85 -1.85 17.53
C GLU A 82 -0.75 -2.39 18.45
N ASN A 83 -0.23 -3.59 18.19
CA ASN A 83 0.87 -4.15 18.98
C ASN A 83 2.14 -3.28 18.94
N ILE A 84 2.48 -2.67 17.80
CA ILE A 84 3.64 -1.74 17.71
C ILE A 84 3.40 -0.49 18.56
N ILE A 85 2.18 0.06 18.54
CA ILE A 85 1.78 1.21 19.37
C ILE A 85 1.81 0.82 20.85
N GLU A 86 1.30 -0.36 21.22
CA GLU A 86 1.31 -0.85 22.59
C GLU A 86 2.75 -1.00 23.13
N ASP A 87 3.66 -1.54 22.31
CA ASP A 87 5.08 -1.64 22.64
C ASP A 87 5.69 -0.24 22.84
N PHE A 88 5.37 0.72 21.98
CA PHE A 88 5.81 2.11 22.15
C PHE A 88 5.31 2.70 23.47
N VAL A 89 4.02 2.54 23.77
CA VAL A 89 3.40 3.03 25.00
C VAL A 89 4.02 2.36 26.22
N ALA A 90 4.37 1.07 26.15
CA ALA A 90 5.06 0.36 27.22
C ALA A 90 6.47 0.91 27.49
N THR A 91 7.13 1.51 26.49
CA THR A 91 8.41 2.22 26.71
C THR A 91 8.25 3.55 27.45
N LYS A 92 7.04 4.12 27.48
CA LYS A 92 6.76 5.34 28.23
C LYS A 92 6.53 5.00 29.70
N LYS A 93 7.28 5.66 30.58
CA LYS A 93 7.22 5.45 32.04
C LYS A 93 5.84 5.73 32.65
N THR A 94 4.94 6.38 31.92
CA THR A 94 3.58 6.69 32.35
C THR A 94 2.62 6.41 31.19
N ARG A 95 1.72 5.44 31.37
CA ARG A 95 0.49 5.30 30.58
C ARG A 95 -0.46 6.42 31.00
N ASP A 96 -0.29 7.57 30.39
CA ASP A 96 -1.16 8.71 30.58
C ASP A 96 -2.20 8.73 29.46
N GLU A 97 -3.48 8.54 29.81
CA GLU A 97 -4.57 8.59 28.84
C GLU A 97 -4.64 9.93 28.10
N ALA A 98 -4.27 11.04 28.76
CA ALA A 98 -4.23 12.35 28.13
C ALA A 98 -3.14 12.42 27.06
N LEU A 99 -2.02 11.70 27.26
CA LEU A 99 -0.94 11.58 26.29
C LEU A 99 -1.38 10.75 25.07
N LEU A 100 -2.10 9.65 25.27
CA LEU A 100 -2.64 8.84 24.18
C LEU A 100 -3.65 9.62 23.33
N ARG A 101 -4.57 10.36 23.98
CA ARG A 101 -5.53 11.22 23.26
C ARG A 101 -4.84 12.35 22.50
N SER A 102 -3.82 12.97 23.08
CA SER A 102 -3.03 14.01 22.40
C SER A 102 -2.30 13.45 21.19
N LEU A 103 -1.76 12.22 21.29
CA LEU A 103 -1.09 11.54 20.18
C LEU A 103 -2.06 11.20 19.04
N ALA A 104 -3.24 10.67 19.36
CA ALA A 104 -4.27 10.39 18.37
C ALA A 104 -4.73 11.66 17.64
N SER A 105 -4.90 12.78 18.37
CA SER A 105 -5.21 14.07 17.75
C SER A 105 -4.11 14.54 16.81
N ALA A 106 -2.84 14.38 17.21
CA ALA A 106 -1.68 14.78 16.41
C ALA A 106 -1.59 14.02 15.08
N ILE A 107 -1.82 12.71 15.12
CA ILE A 107 -1.82 11.83 13.95
C ILE A 107 -2.93 12.26 12.98
N GLN A 108 -4.13 12.55 13.51
CA GLN A 108 -5.24 13.05 12.69
C GLN A 108 -4.95 14.42 12.06
N ASP A 109 -4.32 15.32 12.80
CA ASP A 109 -3.98 16.65 12.32
C ASP A 109 -2.87 16.58 11.26
N GLU A 110 -1.90 15.68 11.43
CA GLU A 110 -0.85 15.45 10.43
C GLU A 110 -1.43 14.88 9.13
N TRP A 111 -2.30 13.86 9.23
CA TRP A 111 -2.94 13.21 8.07
C TRP A 111 -3.79 14.18 7.25
N LYS A 112 -4.56 15.04 7.93
CA LYS A 112 -5.44 16.03 7.26
C LYS A 112 -4.69 17.17 6.59
N SER A 113 -3.39 17.34 6.86
CA SER A 113 -2.61 18.46 6.37
C SER A 113 -1.87 18.09 5.08
N PRO A 114 -2.22 18.72 3.93
CA PRO A 114 -1.61 18.40 2.63
C PRO A 114 -0.10 18.64 2.58
N ASN A 115 0.42 19.49 3.47
CA ASN A 115 1.84 19.87 3.53
C ASN A 115 2.66 19.05 4.53
N THR A 116 2.03 18.19 5.35
CA THR A 116 2.72 17.41 6.38
C THR A 116 2.36 15.93 6.40
N ALA A 117 1.41 15.48 5.58
CA ALA A 117 0.95 14.08 5.55
C ALA A 117 2.08 13.04 5.31
N TYR A 118 3.24 13.45 4.80
CA TYR A 118 4.40 12.58 4.56
C TYR A 118 5.56 12.80 5.52
N ARG A 119 5.42 13.63 6.56
CA ARG A 119 6.53 13.93 7.46
C ARG A 119 6.84 12.75 8.38
N CYS A 120 5.82 12.06 8.89
CA CYS A 120 5.97 10.86 9.70
C CYS A 120 5.44 9.63 8.97
N VAL A 121 6.33 8.70 8.66
CA VAL A 121 6.02 7.43 7.98
C VAL A 121 5.04 6.61 8.83
N CYS A 122 5.14 6.69 10.17
CA CYS A 122 4.22 5.99 11.05
C CYS A 122 2.76 6.42 10.86
N THR A 123 2.50 7.65 10.42
CA THR A 123 1.14 8.19 10.30
C THR A 123 0.35 7.46 9.23
N SER A 124 0.94 7.18 8.06
CA SER A 124 0.30 6.37 7.01
C SER A 124 -0.03 4.96 7.50
N TYR A 125 0.89 4.30 8.21
CA TYR A 125 0.64 2.97 8.75
C TYR A 125 -0.49 2.95 9.79
N ILE A 126 -0.53 3.96 10.67
CA ILE A 126 -1.56 4.05 11.71
C ILE A 126 -2.92 4.40 11.12
N VAL A 127 -3.01 5.33 10.17
CA VAL A 127 -4.28 5.68 9.53
C VAL A 127 -4.86 4.49 8.76
N ALA A 128 -4.02 3.79 7.98
CA ALA A 128 -4.41 2.56 7.30
C ALA A 128 -4.84 1.43 8.26
N SER A 129 -4.50 1.51 9.55
CA SER A 129 -4.96 0.52 10.55
C SER A 129 -6.37 0.81 11.06
N MET A 130 -6.88 2.03 10.82
CA MET A 130 -8.15 2.53 11.35
C MET A 130 -9.26 2.57 10.30
N ASP A 131 -8.93 2.77 9.03
CA ASP A 131 -9.90 2.81 7.92
C ASP A 131 -9.55 1.79 6.84
N TYR A 132 -10.58 1.08 6.36
CA TYR A 132 -10.40 0.01 5.38
C TYR A 132 -10.05 0.55 3.98
N ASN A 133 -10.52 1.73 3.60
CA ASN A 133 -10.17 2.31 2.30
C ASN A 133 -8.72 2.81 2.31
N ASP A 134 -8.31 3.49 3.38
CA ASP A 134 -6.91 3.90 3.57
C ASP A 134 -5.98 2.67 3.59
N PHE A 135 -6.44 1.55 4.17
CA PHE A 135 -5.74 0.27 4.07
C PHE A 135 -5.60 -0.24 2.64
N LEU A 136 -6.68 -0.22 1.85
CA LEU A 136 -6.64 -0.69 0.46
C LEU A 136 -5.69 0.16 -0.39
N GLU A 137 -5.68 1.48 -0.21
CA GLU A 137 -4.73 2.38 -0.87
C GLU A 137 -3.29 2.05 -0.48
N LEU A 138 -3.01 1.89 0.82
CA LEU A 138 -1.68 1.49 1.29
C LEU A 138 -1.26 0.11 0.75
N ALA A 139 -2.18 -0.85 0.69
CA ALA A 139 -1.93 -2.20 0.21
C ALA A 139 -1.63 -2.21 -1.30
N GLU A 140 -2.35 -1.39 -2.09
CA GLU A 140 -2.11 -1.16 -3.51
C GLU A 140 -0.71 -0.57 -3.75
N ASP A 141 -0.34 0.45 -2.97
CA ASP A 141 0.99 1.09 -3.03
C ASP A 141 2.11 0.10 -2.66
N LEU A 142 1.96 -0.63 -1.55
CA LEU A 142 2.96 -1.59 -1.08
C LEU A 142 3.18 -2.71 -2.10
N TYR A 143 2.09 -3.27 -2.66
CA TYR A 143 2.19 -4.32 -3.67
C TYR A 143 2.83 -3.81 -4.95
N SER A 144 2.47 -2.61 -5.41
CA SER A 144 3.04 -1.98 -6.60
C SER A 144 4.54 -1.69 -6.45
N MET A 145 4.98 -1.29 -5.25
CA MET A 145 6.40 -1.05 -4.95
C MET A 145 7.24 -2.33 -4.97
N THR A 146 6.67 -3.47 -4.59
CA THR A 146 7.38 -4.76 -4.55
C THR A 146 7.27 -5.55 -5.85
N HIS A 147 6.26 -5.28 -6.67
CA HIS A 147 5.95 -6.01 -7.91
C HIS A 147 6.01 -5.14 -9.16
N TYR A 148 6.88 -4.13 -9.17
CA TYR A 148 7.00 -3.16 -10.27
C TYR A 148 6.92 -3.81 -11.65
N GLN A 149 5.77 -3.66 -12.30
CA GLN A 149 5.55 -4.20 -13.63
C GLN A 149 6.07 -3.16 -14.62
N MET A 150 7.28 -3.40 -15.14
CA MET A 150 7.79 -2.60 -16.25
C MET A 150 6.89 -2.92 -17.45
N PHE A 151 5.96 -2.02 -17.77
CA PHE A 151 5.26 -2.05 -19.05
C PHE A 151 6.32 -1.80 -20.12
N ILE A 152 6.96 -2.88 -20.57
CA ILE A 152 7.64 -2.89 -21.86
C ILE A 152 6.49 -2.80 -22.84
N ASP A 153 6.24 -1.59 -23.35
CA ASP A 153 5.49 -1.44 -24.59
C ASP A 153 6.24 -2.34 -25.59
N GLU A 154 5.66 -3.50 -25.90
CA GLU A 154 6.05 -4.26 -27.08
C GLU A 154 5.70 -3.35 -28.26
N GLU A 155 6.61 -2.44 -28.59
CA GLU A 155 6.62 -1.72 -29.86
C GLU A 155 6.62 -2.80 -30.94
N ASP A 156 5.43 -3.08 -31.44
CA ASP A 156 5.04 -3.31 -32.82
C ASP A 156 6.21 -3.41 -33.82
N ASP A 157 7.06 -4.44 -33.68
CA ASP A 157 7.92 -4.94 -34.76
C ASP A 157 7.02 -5.78 -35.69
N SER A 158 6.06 -5.10 -36.32
CA SER A 158 5.54 -5.54 -37.60
C SER A 158 6.64 -5.29 -38.64
N GLU A 159 7.58 -6.23 -38.73
CA GLU A 159 8.49 -6.31 -39.87
C GLU A 159 7.65 -6.44 -41.15
N GLU A 160 7.52 -5.33 -41.87
CA GLU A 160 7.05 -5.31 -43.25
C GLU A 160 8.01 -6.18 -44.08
N ASP A 161 7.52 -7.37 -44.45
CA ASP A 161 8.14 -8.30 -45.39
C ASP A 161 8.23 -7.65 -46.77
N ASP A 162 9.28 -6.84 -46.97
CA ASP A 162 9.61 -6.20 -48.25
C ASP A 162 10.22 -7.27 -49.18
N SER A 163 9.33 -8.09 -49.75
CA SER A 163 9.68 -9.09 -50.76
C SER A 163 10.16 -8.40 -52.05
N GLU A 164 11.48 -8.26 -52.18
CA GLU A 164 12.13 -7.83 -53.43
C GLU A 164 11.93 -8.88 -54.54
N ASP A 165 11.04 -8.55 -55.48
CA ASP A 165 10.83 -9.27 -56.74
C ASP A 165 12.06 -9.06 -57.66
N VAL A 166 13.00 -10.02 -57.63
CA VAL A 166 14.14 -10.06 -58.56
C VAL A 166 13.79 -10.97 -59.74
N VAL A 167 13.35 -10.32 -60.82
CA VAL A 167 13.20 -10.90 -62.15
C VAL A 167 14.58 -11.07 -62.79
N ASP A 168 14.99 -12.30 -63.13
CA ASP A 168 15.87 -12.54 -64.28
C ASP A 168 15.55 -13.87 -64.97
N GLY A 169 15.37 -13.79 -66.29
CA GLY A 169 15.14 -14.93 -67.19
C GLY A 169 16.43 -15.72 -67.40
N THR A 170 16.43 -16.95 -67.92
CA THR A 170 15.91 -17.30 -69.24
C THR A 170 16.09 -18.82 -69.48
N SER A 171 15.00 -19.49 -69.88
CA SER A 171 14.87 -20.56 -70.89
C SER A 171 15.68 -21.87 -70.82
N ALA A 172 14.98 -23.02 -70.71
CA ALA A 172 14.60 -23.87 -71.86
C ALA A 172 14.48 -25.37 -71.50
N GLY A 173 13.41 -26.02 -71.97
CA GLY A 173 13.44 -27.44 -72.35
C GLY A 173 12.62 -28.38 -71.48
N GLY A 174 11.38 -28.65 -71.91
CA GLY A 174 10.54 -29.70 -71.32
C GLY A 174 10.97 -31.12 -71.70
N ASN A 175 10.56 -32.09 -70.89
CA ASN A 175 9.82 -33.25 -71.39
C ASN A 175 9.14 -34.04 -70.27
N SER A 176 7.98 -34.56 -70.64
CA SER A 176 7.11 -35.51 -69.97
C SER A 176 7.82 -36.79 -69.51
N LEU A 177 7.43 -37.33 -68.34
CA LEU A 177 6.84 -38.66 -68.21
C LEU A 177 6.53 -38.95 -66.73
N GLY A 178 5.23 -39.09 -66.44
CA GLY A 178 4.80 -39.82 -65.27
C GLY A 178 5.09 -41.29 -65.48
N ASP A 179 5.64 -41.96 -64.48
CA ASP A 179 5.49 -43.38 -64.37
C ASP A 179 5.39 -43.83 -62.91
N THR A 180 4.48 -44.77 -62.76
CA THR A 180 4.01 -45.50 -61.60
C THR A 180 5.13 -46.39 -61.04
N TYR A 181 5.16 -46.65 -59.72
CA TYR A 181 5.07 -48.02 -59.16
C TYR A 181 5.21 -48.03 -57.63
N LEU A 182 4.29 -48.77 -57.02
CA LEU A 182 4.34 -49.29 -55.65
C LEU A 182 5.51 -50.27 -55.47
N HIS A 183 6.12 -50.24 -54.30
CA HIS A 183 6.47 -51.44 -53.55
C HIS A 183 6.33 -51.22 -52.05
#